data_AF-A0A2G8JMW8-F1
#
_entry.id   AF-A0A2G8JMW8-F1
#
_cell.length_a   1.000
_cell.length_b   1.000
_cell.length_c   1.000
_cell.angle_alpha   90.00
_cell.angle_beta   90.00
_cell.angle_gamma   90.00
#
_symmetry.space_group_name_H-M   'P 1'
#
loop_
_entity.id
_entity.type
_entity.pdbx_description
1 polymer ?
#
loop_
_entity_poly.entity_id
_entity_poly.type
_entity_poly.pdbx_seq_one_letter_code
_entity_poly.pdbx_strand_id
1 'polypeptide(L)'
;MRSISRDVNSFAVGQSRQERCRVSASIPISKLCLKWSFSGFDGEDIRLESGLSLSSLSSVEKISINQKGKGNKLSKKEVIGLIHYGIKSPRFKELWLHNCKLPSSIKPDIIPEESRSRNIKVISSREARLLHLSTGQWRKPMTSRLLQRCVQMVWIIDRDTSESVQRSVIELLVKASNHDIPITV
;
A
#
# COMPACT_ATOMS: atom_id res chain seq x y z
N MET A 1 -40.56 -10.13 69.80
CA MET A 1 -40.63 -10.33 68.33
C MET A 1 -39.25 -10.07 67.73
N ARG A 2 -38.67 -11.09 67.07
CA ARG A 2 -37.61 -11.12 66.01
C ARG A 2 -36.30 -10.33 66.27
N SER A 3 -35.16 -11.00 66.55
CA SER A 3 -34.18 -11.67 65.62
C SER A 3 -33.11 -10.69 65.08
N ILE A 4 -31.87 -10.67 65.61
CA ILE A 4 -30.61 -11.37 65.18
C ILE A 4 -29.99 -10.85 63.87
N SER A 5 -28.71 -10.41 63.93
CA SER A 5 -27.50 -10.86 63.18
C SER A 5 -26.48 -9.70 63.08
N ARG A 6 -25.30 -9.69 63.72
CA ARG A 6 -24.00 -10.34 63.40
C ARG A 6 -23.60 -10.28 61.92
N ASP A 7 -22.51 -9.57 61.60
CA ASP A 7 -21.21 -10.12 61.13
C ASP A 7 -20.23 -8.98 60.75
N VAL A 8 -19.04 -8.88 61.37
CA VAL A 8 -17.71 -9.48 61.05
C VAL A 8 -16.89 -8.68 60.03
N ASN A 9 -15.77 -8.14 60.55
CA ASN A 9 -14.43 -7.92 59.97
C ASN A 9 -14.18 -8.28 58.49
N SER A 10 -13.38 -7.45 57.79
CA SER A 10 -12.01 -7.82 57.37
C SER A 10 -11.42 -6.88 56.30
N PHE A 11 -10.21 -6.40 56.60
CA PHE A 11 -9.05 -6.17 55.72
C PHE A 11 -9.21 -6.34 54.20
N ALA A 12 -8.69 -5.37 53.43
CA ALA A 12 -7.63 -5.62 52.45
C ALA A 12 -6.97 -4.32 51.96
N VAL A 13 -5.65 -4.28 52.11
CA VAL A 13 -4.71 -3.44 51.36
C VAL A 13 -4.80 -3.81 49.88
N GLY A 14 -5.04 -2.84 49.00
CA GLY A 14 -4.91 -2.96 47.53
C GLY A 14 -4.12 -1.77 47.02
N GLN A 15 -2.80 -1.90 46.84
CA GLN A 15 -2.14 -2.34 45.61
C GLN A 15 -2.09 -1.28 44.50
N SER A 16 -0.84 -0.86 44.25
CA SER A 16 -0.26 -0.74 42.91
C SER A 16 -0.64 0.47 42.06
N ARG A 17 0.09 1.56 42.33
CA ARG A 17 0.44 2.56 41.32
C ARG A 17 1.10 1.88 40.12
N GLN A 18 0.42 1.96 38.99
CA GLN A 18 0.99 2.40 37.71
C GLN A 18 2.01 1.46 37.06
N GLU A 19 1.51 0.40 36.44
CA GLU A 19 2.11 -0.12 35.21
C GLU A 19 1.97 0.94 34.12
N ARG A 20 3.00 1.77 34.03
CA ARG A 20 3.25 2.67 32.91
C ARG A 20 3.60 1.77 31.71
N CYS A 21 2.58 1.27 31.02
CA CYS A 21 2.76 0.55 29.77
C CYS A 21 3.57 1.44 28.82
N ARG A 22 4.79 0.98 28.56
CA ARG A 22 5.73 1.58 27.61
C ARG A 22 4.99 1.77 26.29
N VAL A 23 4.99 3.00 25.79
CA VAL A 23 4.68 3.26 24.38
C VAL A 23 5.64 2.40 23.58
N SER A 24 5.19 1.28 23.03
CA SER A 24 5.98 0.51 22.09
C SER A 24 6.20 1.44 20.90
N ALA A 25 7.41 1.99 20.80
CA ALA A 25 7.79 2.81 19.67
C ALA A 25 7.69 1.91 18.44
N SER A 26 6.56 2.02 17.73
CA SER A 26 6.29 1.24 16.53
C SER A 26 7.37 1.58 15.50
N ILE A 27 8.22 0.60 15.17
CA ILE A 27 9.32 0.79 14.22
C ILE A 27 8.70 1.10 12.85
N PRO A 28 8.98 2.28 12.26
CA PRO A 28 8.38 2.66 10.99
C PRO A 28 8.94 1.80 9.85
N ILE A 29 8.05 1.15 9.09
CA ILE A 29 8.43 0.43 7.87
C ILE A 29 8.28 1.42 6.71
N SER A 30 9.38 2.06 6.32
CA SER A 30 9.37 3.10 5.29
C SER A 30 8.92 2.58 3.91
N LYS A 31 9.24 1.32 3.58
CA LYS A 31 8.85 0.66 2.33
C LYS A 31 8.88 -0.86 2.47
N LEU A 32 7.77 -1.51 2.11
CA LEU A 32 7.68 -2.95 1.84
C LEU A 32 7.76 -3.19 0.33
N CYS A 33 8.60 -4.11 -0.12
CA CYS A 33 8.73 -4.49 -1.53
C CYS A 33 8.47 -5.99 -1.71
N LEU A 34 7.35 -6.35 -2.34
CA LEU A 34 7.00 -7.71 -2.72
C LEU A 34 7.45 -7.96 -4.15
N LYS A 35 8.70 -8.43 -4.29
CA LYS A 35 9.33 -8.71 -5.59
C LYS A 35 9.10 -10.16 -5.97
N TRP A 36 8.22 -10.38 -6.95
CA TRP A 36 7.86 -11.69 -7.47
C TRP A 36 7.31 -12.63 -6.40
N SER A 37 6.72 -12.06 -5.34
CA SER A 37 6.25 -12.80 -4.18
C SER A 37 4.75 -12.65 -3.94
N PHE A 38 4.06 -11.66 -4.52
CA PHE A 38 2.62 -11.46 -4.29
C PHE A 38 1.80 -12.47 -5.09
N SER A 39 0.97 -13.27 -4.42
CA SER A 39 0.09 -14.30 -5.04
C SER A 39 -1.40 -14.07 -4.77
N GLY A 40 -1.76 -12.98 -4.08
CA GLY A 40 -3.14 -12.61 -3.77
C GLY A 40 -3.35 -12.35 -2.29
N PHE A 41 -4.51 -12.79 -1.78
CA PHE A 41 -4.93 -12.59 -0.40
C PHE A 41 -5.38 -13.91 0.23
N ASP A 42 -5.14 -14.02 1.53
CA ASP A 42 -5.68 -15.04 2.41
C ASP A 42 -6.50 -14.33 3.49
N GLY A 43 -7.82 -14.29 3.28
CA GLY A 43 -8.71 -13.39 4.00
C GLY A 43 -8.29 -11.93 3.87
N GLU A 44 -7.78 -11.39 4.96
CA GLU A 44 -7.42 -9.98 5.13
C GLU A 44 -5.92 -9.69 4.98
N ASP A 45 -5.10 -10.74 4.84
CA ASP A 45 -3.65 -10.69 4.78
C ASP A 45 -3.14 -10.99 3.37
N ILE A 46 -1.94 -10.50 3.05
CA ILE A 46 -1.33 -10.76 1.74
C ILE A 46 -0.82 -12.19 1.70
N ARG A 47 -1.22 -12.96 0.70
CA ARG A 47 -0.65 -14.28 0.43
C ARG A 47 0.56 -14.16 -0.47
N LEU A 48 1.64 -14.86 -0.10
CA LEU A 48 2.86 -14.93 -0.87
C LEU A 48 2.87 -16.16 -1.80
N GLU A 49 3.70 -16.14 -2.84
CA GLU A 49 3.92 -17.28 -3.75
C GLU A 49 4.39 -18.55 -3.01
N SER A 50 5.07 -18.39 -1.86
CA SER A 50 5.44 -19.50 -1.00
C SER A 50 4.27 -20.14 -0.24
N GLY A 51 3.07 -19.55 -0.31
CA GLY A 51 1.90 -19.95 0.47
C GLY A 51 1.84 -19.32 1.86
N LEU A 52 2.86 -18.57 2.29
CA LEU A 52 2.85 -17.85 3.56
C LEU A 52 1.96 -16.60 3.49
N SER A 53 1.31 -16.27 4.61
CA SER A 53 0.51 -15.05 4.76
C SER A 53 1.31 -13.97 5.49
N LEU A 54 1.40 -12.79 4.88
CA LEU A 54 1.99 -11.60 5.48
C LEU A 54 0.91 -10.81 6.19
N SER A 55 0.91 -10.88 7.51
CA SER A 55 -0.06 -10.18 8.34
C SER A 55 0.06 -8.66 8.26
N SER A 56 -1.04 -8.00 8.61
CA SER A 56 -1.20 -6.55 8.52
C SER A 56 -0.10 -5.78 9.27
N LEU A 57 0.65 -4.95 8.55
CA LEU A 57 1.74 -4.14 9.11
C LEU A 57 1.22 -2.78 9.55
N SER A 58 1.22 -2.49 10.86
CA SER A 58 0.66 -1.24 11.40
C SER A 58 1.52 0.01 11.13
N SER A 59 2.78 -0.15 10.73
CA SER A 59 3.74 0.96 10.57
C SER A 59 4.23 1.19 9.14
N VAL A 60 3.63 0.52 8.15
CA VAL A 60 4.05 0.60 6.74
C VAL A 60 3.64 1.90 6.08
N GLU A 61 4.59 2.61 5.49
CA GLU A 61 4.30 3.84 4.76
C GLU A 61 4.05 3.61 3.27
N LYS A 62 4.78 2.66 2.68
CA LYS A 62 4.76 2.40 1.23
C LYS A 62 4.78 0.91 0.96
N ILE A 63 3.96 0.46 0.01
CA ILE A 63 3.96 -0.91 -0.47
C ILE A 63 4.27 -0.88 -1.96
N SER A 64 5.22 -1.71 -2.39
CA SER A 64 5.59 -1.91 -3.78
C SER A 64 5.33 -3.35 -4.18
N ILE A 65 4.52 -3.57 -5.20
CA ILE A 65 4.29 -4.87 -5.83
C ILE A 65 5.06 -4.90 -7.14
N ASN A 66 5.92 -5.89 -7.32
CA ASN A 66 6.63 -6.11 -8.58
C ASN A 66 6.36 -7.53 -9.07
N GLN A 67 5.56 -7.65 -10.11
CA GLN A 67 5.15 -8.93 -10.70
C GLN A 67 6.18 -9.43 -11.73
N LYS A 68 6.31 -10.75 -11.90
CA LYS A 68 7.28 -11.38 -12.81
C LYS A 68 6.68 -11.57 -14.22
N GLY A 69 7.31 -10.99 -15.25
CA GLY A 69 7.07 -11.34 -16.66
C GLY A 69 5.87 -10.67 -17.37
N LYS A 70 5.70 -11.00 -18.65
CA LYS A 70 4.62 -10.54 -19.52
C LYS A 70 3.30 -11.24 -19.15
N GLY A 71 2.34 -10.48 -18.60
CA GLY A 71 0.94 -10.93 -18.51
C GLY A 71 0.31 -10.91 -17.13
N ASN A 72 1.09 -10.61 -16.08
CA ASN A 72 0.58 -10.61 -14.71
C ASN A 72 -0.39 -9.45 -14.49
N LYS A 73 -1.66 -9.78 -14.70
CA LYS A 73 -2.78 -8.87 -14.64
C LYS A 73 -3.26 -8.81 -13.20
N LEU A 74 -3.14 -7.62 -12.61
CA LEU A 74 -3.85 -7.35 -11.36
C LEU A 74 -5.33 -7.17 -11.68
N SER A 75 -6.16 -7.95 -11.02
CA SER A 75 -7.60 -7.77 -11.00
C SER A 75 -7.98 -6.54 -10.18
N LYS A 76 -9.22 -6.06 -10.39
CA LYS A 76 -9.78 -4.96 -9.58
C LYS A 76 -9.79 -5.32 -8.10
N LYS A 77 -10.13 -6.57 -7.77
CA LYS A 77 -10.16 -7.08 -6.39
C LYS A 77 -8.79 -7.03 -5.74
N GLU A 78 -7.71 -7.40 -6.45
CA GLU A 78 -6.37 -7.36 -5.88
C GLU A 78 -5.88 -5.93 -5.64
N VAL A 79 -6.13 -4.99 -6.57
CA VAL A 79 -5.77 -3.59 -6.34
C VAL A 79 -6.50 -3.03 -5.11
N ILE A 80 -7.79 -3.32 -4.98
CA ILE A 80 -8.59 -2.91 -3.81
C ILE A 80 -8.11 -3.60 -2.53
N GLY A 81 -7.82 -4.89 -2.57
CA GLY A 81 -7.27 -5.64 -1.45
C GLY A 81 -5.94 -5.06 -0.97
N LEU A 82 -5.07 -4.64 -1.88
CA LEU A 82 -3.80 -3.99 -1.55
C LEU A 82 -4.00 -2.64 -0.86
N ILE A 83 -4.99 -1.86 -1.32
CA ILE A 83 -5.37 -0.60 -0.67
C ILE A 83 -5.91 -0.89 0.73
N HIS A 84 -6.84 -1.85 0.88
CA HIS A 84 -7.38 -2.27 2.17
C HIS A 84 -6.30 -2.74 3.14
N TYR A 85 -5.37 -3.57 2.67
CA TYR A 85 -4.25 -4.01 3.47
C TYR A 85 -3.38 -2.84 3.92
N GLY A 86 -3.07 -1.90 3.02
CA GLY A 86 -2.25 -0.73 3.32
C GLY A 86 -2.88 0.22 4.33
N ILE A 87 -4.17 0.56 4.18
CA ILE A 87 -4.84 1.54 5.06
C ILE A 87 -4.92 1.10 6.52
N LYS A 88 -4.83 -0.20 6.81
CA LYS A 88 -4.66 -0.72 8.19
C LYS A 88 -3.45 -0.12 8.90
N SER A 89 -2.45 0.36 8.16
CA SER A 89 -1.46 1.26 8.72
C SER A 89 -1.93 2.71 8.69
N PRO A 90 -2.00 3.41 9.84
CA PRO A 90 -2.22 4.85 9.88
C PRO A 90 -1.11 5.66 9.19
N ARG A 91 0.05 5.04 8.89
CA ARG A 91 1.18 5.69 8.22
C ARG A 91 1.22 5.48 6.71
N PHE A 92 0.36 4.63 6.18
CA PHE A 92 0.31 4.33 4.75
C PHE A 92 0.05 5.57 3.90
N LYS A 93 0.82 5.70 2.83
CA LYS A 93 0.80 6.86 1.93
C LYS A 93 0.73 6.42 0.47
N GLU A 94 1.42 5.34 0.10
CA GLU A 94 1.62 5.00 -1.31
C GLU A 94 1.60 3.50 -1.61
N LEU A 95 0.87 3.14 -2.67
CA LEU A 95 0.90 1.84 -3.31
C LEU A 95 1.56 1.98 -4.69
N TRP A 96 2.59 1.20 -4.94
CA TRP A 96 3.32 1.18 -6.20
C TRP A 96 3.13 -0.16 -6.90
N LEU A 97 2.62 -0.14 -8.13
CA LEU A 97 2.37 -1.30 -8.98
C LEU A 97 3.39 -1.31 -10.11
N HIS A 98 4.41 -2.15 -9.99
CA HIS A 98 5.50 -2.30 -10.94
C HIS A 98 5.28 -3.54 -11.80
N ASN A 99 5.48 -3.40 -13.11
CA ASN A 99 5.35 -4.47 -14.10
C ASN A 99 3.97 -5.15 -14.20
N CYS A 100 2.98 -4.70 -13.42
CA CYS A 100 1.62 -5.22 -13.45
C CYS A 100 0.84 -4.71 -14.68
N LYS A 101 0.00 -5.55 -15.27
CA LYS A 101 -1.06 -5.11 -16.19
C LYS A 101 -2.27 -4.69 -15.37
N LEU A 102 -2.70 -3.44 -15.51
CA LEU A 102 -3.75 -2.86 -14.67
C LEU A 102 -5.16 -3.21 -15.18
N PRO A 103 -6.19 -3.18 -14.30
CA PRO A 103 -7.56 -3.12 -14.76
C PRO A 103 -7.82 -1.78 -15.47
N SER A 104 -8.67 -1.75 -16.50
CA SER A 104 -8.99 -0.53 -17.26
C SER A 104 -9.55 0.60 -16.40
N SER A 105 -10.43 0.26 -15.46
CA SER A 105 -10.97 1.14 -14.44
C SER A 105 -11.39 0.33 -13.21
N ILE A 106 -11.49 1.00 -12.07
CA ILE A 106 -12.03 0.47 -10.83
C ILE A 106 -13.31 1.23 -10.56
N LYS A 107 -14.35 0.56 -10.06
CA LYS A 107 -15.58 1.30 -9.73
C LYS A 107 -15.34 2.12 -8.44
N PRO A 108 -15.77 3.38 -8.35
CA PRO A 108 -15.50 4.21 -7.17
C PRO A 108 -16.12 3.70 -5.87
N ASP A 109 -17.27 3.02 -5.96
CA ASP A 109 -18.02 2.42 -4.85
C ASP A 109 -17.22 1.36 -4.07
N ILE A 110 -16.33 0.63 -4.75
CA ILE A 110 -15.47 -0.38 -4.12
C ILE A 110 -14.12 0.16 -3.65
N ILE A 111 -13.84 1.45 -3.85
CA ILE A 111 -12.60 2.09 -3.37
C ILE A 111 -12.81 2.55 -1.92
N PRO A 112 -11.96 2.14 -0.96
CA PRO A 112 -12.12 2.52 0.44
C PRO A 112 -12.19 4.03 0.62
N GLU A 113 -13.19 4.53 1.34
CA GLU A 113 -13.34 5.96 1.62
C GLU A 113 -12.11 6.52 2.35
N GLU A 114 -11.54 5.75 3.28
CA GLU A 114 -10.33 6.13 3.99
C GLU A 114 -9.15 6.41 3.04
N SER A 115 -9.03 5.65 1.95
CA SER A 115 -7.97 5.89 0.97
C SER A 115 -8.12 7.25 0.29
N ARG A 116 -9.37 7.71 0.08
CA ARG A 116 -9.69 9.03 -0.47
C ARG A 116 -9.42 10.13 0.55
N SER A 117 -9.91 9.99 1.78
CA SER A 117 -9.75 11.00 2.84
C SER A 117 -8.28 11.24 3.20
N ARG A 118 -7.47 10.19 3.18
CA ARG A 118 -6.02 10.26 3.42
C ARG A 118 -5.19 10.60 2.18
N ASN A 119 -5.82 10.79 1.02
CA ASN A 119 -5.17 11.09 -0.25
C ASN A 119 -4.05 10.08 -0.60
N ILE A 120 -4.35 8.79 -0.44
CA ILE A 120 -3.42 7.71 -0.74
C ILE A 120 -3.10 7.70 -2.23
N LYS A 121 -1.81 7.56 -2.57
CA LYS A 121 -1.37 7.53 -3.97
C LYS A 121 -1.21 6.10 -4.45
N VAL A 122 -1.96 5.72 -5.48
CA VAL A 122 -1.81 4.42 -6.14
C VAL A 122 -1.21 4.65 -7.53
N ILE A 123 0.04 4.24 -7.70
CA ILE A 123 0.89 4.60 -8.82
C ILE A 123 1.25 3.33 -9.61
N SER A 124 1.05 3.36 -10.92
CA SER A 124 1.60 2.38 -11.86
C SER A 124 2.83 2.95 -12.53
N SER A 125 3.99 2.34 -12.27
CA SER A 125 5.24 2.79 -12.91
C SER A 125 5.29 2.40 -14.39
N ARG A 126 4.75 1.23 -14.74
CA ARG A 126 4.77 0.68 -16.10
C ARG A 126 4.05 1.59 -17.10
N GLU A 127 2.91 2.13 -16.69
CA GLU A 127 2.08 3.00 -17.54
C GLU A 127 2.27 4.48 -17.21
N ALA A 128 3.09 4.80 -16.20
CA ALA A 128 3.21 6.13 -15.62
C ALA A 128 1.84 6.77 -15.32
N ARG A 129 0.96 6.03 -14.63
CA ARG A 129 -0.42 6.45 -14.33
C ARG A 129 -0.71 6.43 -12.85
N LEU A 130 -1.57 7.36 -12.43
CA LEU A 130 -2.13 7.43 -11.08
C LEU A 130 -3.60 7.01 -11.12
N LEU A 131 -4.02 6.16 -10.18
CA LEU A 131 -5.44 5.89 -9.99
C LEU A 131 -6.11 7.11 -9.33
N HIS A 132 -7.05 7.72 -10.03
CA HIS A 132 -7.88 8.78 -9.46
C HIS A 132 -8.96 8.15 -8.59
N LEU A 133 -8.75 8.12 -7.27
CA LEU A 133 -9.58 7.36 -6.32
C LEU A 133 -11.07 7.72 -6.34
N SER A 134 -11.44 8.96 -6.67
CA SER A 134 -12.85 9.37 -6.72
C SER A 134 -13.59 8.90 -7.98
N THR A 135 -12.87 8.67 -9.08
CA THR A 135 -13.50 8.20 -10.34
C THR A 135 -13.08 6.78 -10.72
N GLY A 136 -12.10 6.22 -10.01
CA GLY A 136 -11.47 4.94 -10.30
C GLY A 136 -10.84 4.83 -11.69
N GLN A 137 -10.50 5.96 -12.30
CA GLN A 137 -9.86 6.04 -13.62
C GLN A 137 -8.36 6.23 -13.47
N TRP A 138 -7.57 5.58 -14.33
CA TRP A 138 -6.13 5.81 -14.41
C TRP A 138 -5.84 7.06 -15.23
N ARG A 139 -5.10 8.00 -14.66
CA ARG A 139 -4.77 9.29 -15.30
C ARG A 139 -3.25 9.45 -15.41
N LYS A 140 -2.79 10.15 -16.45
CA LYS A 140 -1.38 10.56 -16.54
C LYS A 140 -1.05 11.51 -15.37
N PRO A 141 0.22 11.57 -14.91
CA PRO A 141 0.60 12.37 -13.77
C PRO A 141 0.50 13.84 -14.17
N MET A 142 -0.16 14.66 -13.35
CA MET A 142 -0.40 16.08 -13.66
C MET A 142 0.82 16.98 -13.40
N THR A 143 1.83 16.51 -12.65
CA THR A 143 2.95 17.36 -12.19
C THR A 143 4.33 16.75 -12.45
N SER A 144 5.31 17.61 -12.70
CA SER A 144 6.73 17.26 -12.84
C SER A 144 7.28 16.47 -11.63
N ARG A 145 6.86 16.80 -10.41
CA ARG A 145 7.25 16.07 -9.19
C ARG A 145 6.72 14.63 -9.17
N LEU A 146 5.51 14.39 -9.65
CA LEU A 146 4.97 13.02 -9.76
C LEU A 146 5.63 12.27 -10.91
N LEU A 147 5.91 12.95 -12.02
CA LEU A 147 6.72 12.41 -13.11
C LEU A 147 8.10 11.99 -12.59
N GLN A 148 8.82 12.87 -11.89
CA GLN A 148 10.10 12.57 -11.24
C GLN A 148 10.03 11.32 -10.37
N ARG A 149 8.99 11.17 -9.56
CA ARG A 149 8.84 9.99 -8.70
C ARG A 149 8.53 8.72 -9.47
N CYS A 150 7.75 8.80 -10.54
CA CYS A 150 7.59 7.69 -11.48
C CYS A 150 8.92 7.35 -12.18
N VAL A 151 9.79 8.35 -12.37
CA VAL A 151 11.09 8.26 -13.04
C VAL A 151 12.23 7.82 -12.12
N GLN A 152 12.10 7.92 -10.81
CA GLN A 152 13.13 7.56 -9.83
C GLN A 152 13.12 6.07 -9.40
N MET A 153 12.43 5.18 -10.11
CA MET A 153 12.42 3.74 -9.80
C MET A 153 12.79 2.94 -11.05
N VAL A 154 13.93 2.24 -10.96
CA VAL A 154 14.60 1.37 -11.93
C VAL A 154 13.81 1.15 -13.24
N TRP A 155 14.19 1.90 -14.26
CA TRP A 155 13.71 1.72 -15.63
C TRP A 155 14.37 0.51 -16.27
N ILE A 156 13.75 -0.66 -16.13
CA ILE A 156 14.18 -1.84 -16.88
C ILE A 156 13.38 -1.84 -18.18
N ILE A 157 13.98 -1.33 -19.27
CA ILE A 157 13.50 -1.64 -20.62
C ILE A 157 14.01 -3.04 -20.94
N ASP A 158 13.21 -4.03 -20.58
CA ASP A 158 13.53 -5.43 -20.89
C ASP A 158 13.10 -5.77 -22.34
N ARG A 159 13.82 -6.68 -23.00
CA ARG A 159 13.40 -7.29 -24.29
C ARG A 159 12.00 -7.89 -24.16
N ASP A 160 11.71 -8.45 -23.00
CA ASP A 160 10.43 -9.04 -22.66
C ASP A 160 9.41 -8.00 -22.22
N THR A 161 9.66 -6.70 -22.32
CA THR A 161 8.62 -5.68 -22.15
C THR A 161 7.79 -5.56 -23.43
N SER A 162 6.49 -5.23 -23.34
CA SER A 162 5.65 -5.04 -24.54
C SER A 162 5.98 -3.70 -25.23
N GLU A 163 5.89 -3.62 -26.56
CA GLU A 163 6.19 -2.40 -27.32
C GLU A 163 5.39 -1.18 -26.81
N SER A 164 4.10 -1.34 -26.54
CA SER A 164 3.25 -0.27 -26.00
C SER A 164 3.77 0.32 -24.68
N VAL A 165 4.44 -0.50 -23.89
CA VAL A 165 5.00 -0.11 -22.59
C VAL A 165 6.37 0.52 -22.79
N GLN A 166 7.19 -0.03 -23.68
CA GLN A 166 8.44 0.61 -24.08
C GLN A 166 8.18 2.02 -24.64
N ARG A 167 7.17 2.20 -25.52
CA ARG A 167 6.74 3.52 -26.01
C ARG A 167 6.31 4.45 -24.89
N SER A 168 5.52 3.97 -23.93
CA SER A 168 5.08 4.78 -22.77
C SER A 168 6.25 5.20 -21.87
N VAL A 169 7.22 4.30 -21.67
CA VAL A 169 8.46 4.57 -20.94
C VAL A 169 9.30 5.62 -21.67
N ILE A 170 9.51 5.45 -22.98
CA ILE A 170 10.24 6.41 -23.83
C ILE A 170 9.57 7.78 -23.79
N GLU A 171 8.25 7.87 -23.97
CA GLU A 171 7.50 9.12 -23.85
C GLU A 171 7.73 9.80 -22.50
N LEU A 172 7.80 9.02 -21.42
CA LEU A 172 8.05 9.58 -20.09
C LEU A 172 9.48 10.07 -19.94
N LEU A 173 10.46 9.32 -20.44
CA LEU A 173 11.88 9.70 -20.40
C LEU A 173 12.14 10.96 -21.21
N VAL A 174 11.58 11.07 -22.43
CA VAL A 174 11.67 12.28 -23.26
C VAL A 174 11.02 13.46 -22.54
N LYS A 175 9.85 13.28 -21.91
CA LYS A 175 9.23 14.35 -21.12
C LYS A 175 10.07 14.74 -19.92
N ALA A 176 10.63 13.79 -19.18
CA ALA A 176 11.49 14.08 -18.04
C ALA A 176 12.75 14.86 -18.48
N SER A 177 13.39 14.42 -19.57
CA SER A 177 14.51 15.10 -20.21
C SER A 177 14.17 16.54 -20.60
N ASN A 178 13.03 16.76 -21.24
CA ASN A 178 12.61 18.10 -21.70
C ASN A 178 12.23 19.06 -20.55
N HIS A 179 12.06 18.55 -19.33
CA HIS A 179 11.67 19.36 -18.16
C HIS A 179 12.75 19.38 -17.07
N ASP A 180 14.00 19.04 -17.42
CA ASP A 180 15.16 18.98 -16.52
C ASP A 180 14.90 18.20 -15.22
N ILE A 181 14.08 17.14 -15.31
CA ILE A 181 13.76 16.31 -14.17
C ILE A 181 14.92 15.32 -13.95
N PRO A 182 15.69 15.41 -12.84
CA PRO A 182 16.83 14.55 -12.63
C PRO A 182 16.37 13.10 -12.46
N ILE A 183 16.91 12.23 -13.33
CA ILE A 183 16.76 10.77 -13.27
C ILE A 183 17.89 10.25 -12.38
N THR A 184 17.69 10.27 -11.06
CA THR A 184 18.62 9.64 -10.11
C THR A 184 18.34 8.14 -10.07
N VAL A 185 19.37 7.34 -10.36
CA VAL A 185 19.38 5.87 -10.33
C VAL A 185 19.47 5.34 -8.91
#